data_AF-A0ABD5W0K2-F1
#
_entry.id   AF-A0ABD5W0K2-F1
#
_cell.length_a   1.000
_cell.length_b   1.000
_cell.length_c   1.000
_cell.angle_alpha   90.00
_cell.angle_beta   90.00
_cell.angle_gamma   90.00
#
_symmetry.space_group_name_H-M   'P 1'
#
loop_
_entity.id
_entity.type
_entity.pdbx_description
1 polymer ?
#
loop_
_entity_poly.entity_id
_entity_poly.type
_entity_poly.pdbx_seq_one_letter_code
_entity_poly.pdbx_strand_id
1 'polypeptide(L)'
;MIDRELRVPGTPTEQGYIGLALVVGTGLSTSCVALLHASRTQFSAIEAIYVFTPVIVSIALVVAGTLLWTTQFGGREMLRIGTAVFLGMTVFGLLITWTITHEFIRGGSVAHAPFVTVNSMTVGAFVGLVLGWLDARNRRYETTLRQERNKFKRQTEELDEFAAIVSHDLRNPLNVATLNSSVRRRRPAERRLKRSKMLKNLSPEWRQSSRTCWRWPGKVTLSVTSPQPRLRR
;
A
#
# COMPACT_ATOMS: atom_id res chain seq x y z
N MET A 1 2.54 -13.73 25.84
CA MET A 1 2.60 -12.48 26.61
C MET A 1 4.00 -11.92 26.44
N ILE A 2 4.15 -11.06 25.42
CA ILE A 2 5.24 -10.11 25.16
C ILE A 2 6.68 -10.63 25.37
N ASP A 3 7.26 -11.22 24.33
CA ASP A 3 8.71 -11.21 24.10
C ASP A 3 9.13 -9.75 23.85
N ARG A 4 9.52 -9.05 24.92
CA ARG A 4 10.32 -7.84 24.82
C ARG A 4 11.75 -8.29 24.54
N GLU A 5 12.02 -8.52 23.27
CA GLU A 5 13.36 -8.39 22.70
C GLU A 5 13.92 -7.05 23.19
N LEU A 6 14.79 -7.10 24.21
CA LEU A 6 15.65 -6.00 24.63
C LEU A 6 16.61 -5.73 23.48
N ARG A 7 16.11 -5.03 22.46
CA ARG A 7 16.92 -4.48 21.39
C ARG A 7 17.90 -3.52 22.04
N VAL A 8 19.15 -3.96 22.13
CA VAL A 8 20.29 -3.16 22.58
C VAL A 8 20.18 -1.79 21.91
N PRO A 9 20.14 -0.68 22.66
CA PRO A 9 20.11 0.65 22.06
C PRO A 9 21.27 0.71 21.08
N GLY A 10 20.95 0.92 19.79
CA GLY A 10 21.99 0.97 18.75
C GLY A 10 23.07 1.91 19.22
N THR A 11 24.33 1.48 19.13
CA THR A 11 25.50 2.24 19.62
C THR A 11 25.31 3.71 19.25
N PRO A 12 25.24 4.63 20.22
CA PRO A 12 24.84 5.99 19.95
C PRO A 12 25.83 6.57 18.95
N THR A 13 25.36 6.76 17.72
CA THR A 13 26.18 7.32 16.67
C THR A 13 26.40 8.80 17.00
N GLU A 14 27.55 9.35 16.63
CA GLU A 14 27.89 10.77 16.80
C GLU A 14 26.74 11.70 16.34
N GLN A 15 26.04 11.31 15.27
CA GLN A 15 24.86 11.98 14.72
C GLN A 15 23.69 12.09 15.70
N GLY A 16 23.49 11.07 16.54
CA GLY A 16 22.43 11.09 17.56
C GLY A 16 22.68 12.16 18.62
N TYR A 17 23.90 12.26 19.12
CA TYR A 17 24.27 13.27 20.11
C TYR A 17 24.11 14.69 19.57
N ILE A 18 24.44 14.92 18.29
CA ILE A 18 24.22 16.22 17.62
C ILE A 18 22.73 16.56 17.57
N GLY A 19 21.88 15.59 17.21
CA GLY A 19 20.43 15.77 17.19
C GLY A 19 19.84 16.09 18.57
N LEU A 20 20.28 15.36 19.61
CA LEU A 20 19.87 15.62 20.99
C LEU A 20 20.35 16.99 21.49
N ALA A 21 21.61 17.34 21.22
CA ALA A 21 22.18 18.63 21.59
C ALA A 21 21.45 19.79 20.91
N LEU A 22 21.00 19.62 19.65
CA LEU A 22 20.17 20.61 18.97
C LEU A 22 18.83 20.82 19.68
N VAL A 23 18.11 19.74 20.02
CA VAL A 23 16.78 19.84 20.67
C VAL A 23 16.90 20.40 22.09
N VAL A 24 17.82 19.85 22.89
CA VAL A 24 18.00 20.28 24.28
C VAL A 24 18.60 21.69 24.35
N GLY A 25 19.59 21.98 23.49
CA GLY A 25 20.23 23.29 23.42
C GLY A 25 19.26 24.40 23.00
N THR A 26 18.41 24.15 22.01
CA THR A 26 17.36 25.11 21.62
C THR A 26 16.34 25.31 22.74
N GLY A 27 15.88 24.24 23.39
CA GLY A 27 14.96 24.33 24.53
C GLY A 27 15.52 25.13 25.71
N LEU A 28 16.79 24.89 26.08
CA LEU A 28 17.51 25.60 27.13
C LEU A 28 17.77 27.07 26.77
N SER A 29 18.19 27.35 25.53
CA SER A 29 18.44 28.71 25.06
C SER A 29 17.16 29.55 25.14
N THR A 30 16.04 29.02 24.64
CA THR A 30 14.74 29.71 24.70
C THR A 30 14.28 29.90 26.15
N SER A 31 14.46 28.90 27.01
CA SER A 31 14.10 29.00 28.43
C SER A 31 14.94 30.05 29.18
N CYS A 32 16.24 30.14 28.90
CA CYS A 32 17.13 31.15 29.46
C CYS A 32 16.70 32.56 29.06
N VAL A 33 16.38 32.78 27.77
CA VAL A 33 15.90 34.08 27.28
C VAL A 33 14.57 34.46 27.93
N ALA A 34 13.64 33.51 28.09
CA ALA A 34 12.37 33.73 28.76
C ALA A 34 12.55 34.11 30.24
N LEU A 35 13.47 33.45 30.96
CA LEU A 35 13.79 33.73 32.35
C LEU A 35 14.50 35.08 32.54
N LEU A 36 15.41 35.44 31.64
CA LEU A 36 16.07 36.75 31.65
C LEU A 36 15.06 37.88 31.42
N HIS A 37 14.11 37.69 30.50
CA HIS A 37 13.01 38.63 30.31
C HIS A 37 12.15 38.71 31.58
N ALA A 38 11.78 37.56 32.17
CA ALA A 38 11.03 37.48 33.41
C ALA A 38 11.66 38.31 34.55
N SER A 39 12.98 38.21 34.73
CA SER A 39 13.68 38.92 35.81
C SER A 39 13.69 40.45 35.69
N ARG A 40 13.47 41.00 34.49
CA ARG A 40 13.58 42.44 34.20
C ARG A 40 12.24 43.17 34.10
N THR A 41 11.12 42.44 34.14
CA THR A 41 9.78 43.02 33.95
C THR A 41 8.94 42.85 35.22
N GLN A 42 8.29 43.93 35.68
CA GLN A 42 7.30 43.85 36.75
C GLN A 42 5.97 43.40 36.14
N PHE A 43 5.51 42.20 36.49
CA PHE A 43 4.32 41.60 35.86
C PHE A 43 3.02 41.97 36.55
N SER A 44 2.00 42.25 35.74
CA SER A 44 0.60 42.09 36.14
C SER A 44 0.17 40.62 36.03
N ALA A 45 -0.87 40.21 36.78
CA ALA A 45 -1.34 38.82 36.83
C ALA A 45 -1.70 38.23 35.44
N ILE A 46 -2.15 39.06 34.52
CA ILE A 46 -2.54 38.65 33.15
C ILE A 46 -1.30 38.42 32.27
N GLU A 47 -0.25 39.22 32.43
CA GLU A 47 0.99 39.08 31.64
C GLU A 47 1.79 37.83 32.04
N ALA A 48 1.68 37.41 33.30
CA ALA A 48 2.30 36.18 33.78
C ALA A 48 1.93 34.95 32.93
N ILE A 49 0.67 34.84 32.50
CA ILE A 49 0.18 33.71 31.67
C ILE A 49 0.96 33.62 30.35
N TYR A 50 1.21 34.77 29.71
CA TYR A 50 1.96 34.83 28.46
C TYR A 50 3.43 34.49 28.64
N VAL A 51 4.02 34.85 29.77
CA VAL A 51 5.43 34.56 30.10
C VAL A 51 5.65 33.08 30.40
N PHE A 52 4.71 32.43 31.09
CA PHE A 52 4.84 31.02 31.46
C PHE A 52 4.54 30.04 30.32
N THR A 53 3.72 30.43 29.34
CA THR A 53 3.38 29.58 28.18
C THR A 53 4.62 29.03 27.45
N PRO A 54 5.60 29.86 27.01
CA PRO A 54 6.80 29.37 26.34
C PRO A 54 7.71 28.54 27.27
N VAL A 55 7.72 28.81 28.57
CA VAL A 55 8.47 27.99 29.54
C VAL A 55 7.91 26.57 29.59
N ILE A 56 6.58 26.43 29.64
CA ILE A 56 5.90 25.13 29.62
C ILE A 56 6.23 24.38 28.32
N VAL A 57 6.20 25.07 27.18
CA VAL A 57 6.53 24.46 25.88
C VAL A 57 8.01 24.05 25.81
N SER A 58 8.94 24.87 26.32
CA SER A 58 10.36 24.52 26.42
C SER A 58 10.60 23.29 27.29
N ILE A 59 9.91 23.19 28.45
CA ILE A 59 10.00 22.00 29.31
C ILE A 59 9.47 20.78 28.56
N ALA A 60 8.33 20.90 27.88
CA ALA A 60 7.77 19.83 27.06
C ALA A 60 8.73 19.38 25.95
N LEU A 61 9.43 20.32 25.28
CA LEU A 61 10.46 20.04 24.29
C LEU A 61 11.64 19.24 24.87
N VAL A 62 12.14 19.62 26.05
CA VAL A 62 13.24 18.92 26.73
C VAL A 62 12.81 17.52 27.15
N VAL A 63 11.63 17.38 27.75
CA VAL A 63 11.07 16.09 28.16
C VAL A 63 10.84 15.20 26.93
N ALA A 64 10.27 15.74 25.85
CA ALA A 64 10.07 14.97 24.62
C ALA A 64 11.39 14.56 23.97
N GLY A 65 12.37 15.47 23.87
CA GLY A 65 13.69 15.18 23.30
C GLY A 65 14.43 14.07 24.07
N THR A 66 14.37 14.12 25.40
CA THR A 66 14.96 13.07 26.27
C THR A 66 14.19 11.75 26.19
N LEU A 67 12.86 11.79 26.16
CA LEU A 67 12.05 10.57 25.98
C LEU A 67 12.36 9.90 24.64
N LEU A 68 12.40 10.68 23.55
CA LEU A 68 12.72 10.18 22.20
C LEU A 68 14.09 9.51 22.15
N TRP A 69 15.09 10.03 22.86
CA TRP A 69 16.40 9.39 22.98
C TRP A 69 16.30 7.99 23.61
N THR A 70 15.48 7.84 24.65
CA THR A 70 15.35 6.58 25.39
C THR A 70 14.47 5.54 24.68
N THR A 71 13.51 5.96 23.83
CA THR A 71 12.46 5.08 23.29
C THR A 71 12.71 4.55 21.88
N GLN A 72 13.95 4.22 21.48
CA GLN A 72 14.27 3.43 20.27
C GLN A 72 14.45 4.18 18.94
N PHE A 73 14.81 5.47 18.90
CA PHE A 73 15.16 6.14 17.64
C PHE A 73 16.66 6.00 17.34
N GLY A 74 17.00 5.65 16.09
CA GLY A 74 18.40 5.61 15.63
C GLY A 74 18.99 7.03 15.56
N GLY A 75 20.31 7.18 15.72
CA GLY A 75 20.94 8.51 15.78
C GLY A 75 20.66 9.41 14.56
N ARG A 76 20.43 8.82 13.38
CA ARG A 76 20.04 9.54 12.15
C ARG A 76 18.60 10.09 12.21
N GLU A 77 17.71 9.40 12.91
CA GLU A 77 16.32 9.82 13.13
C GLU A 77 16.30 10.99 14.12
N MET A 78 17.13 10.92 15.18
CA MET A 78 17.29 12.01 16.14
C MET A 78 17.84 13.29 15.49
N LEU A 79 18.84 13.16 14.59
CA LEU A 79 19.37 14.30 13.85
C LEU A 79 18.28 14.97 12.99
N ARG A 80 17.42 14.19 12.33
CA ARG A 80 16.31 14.74 11.54
C ARG A 80 15.30 15.48 12.40
N ILE A 81 14.94 14.93 13.56
CA ILE A 81 14.04 15.58 14.51
C ILE A 81 14.67 16.90 14.98
N GLY A 82 15.95 16.90 15.35
CA GLY A 82 16.67 18.12 15.73
C GLY A 82 16.72 19.16 14.62
N THR A 83 16.97 18.75 13.36
CA THR A 83 16.92 19.67 12.21
C THR A 83 15.51 20.21 11.95
N ALA A 84 14.46 19.41 12.15
CA ALA A 84 13.08 19.85 11.97
C ALA A 84 12.66 20.88 13.04
N VAL A 85 13.08 20.69 14.30
CA VAL A 85 12.91 21.68 15.38
C VAL A 85 13.60 22.98 15.02
N PHE A 86 14.87 22.93 14.61
CA PHE A 86 15.63 24.11 14.25
C PHE A 86 15.01 24.84 13.05
N LEU A 87 14.63 24.10 12.00
CA LEU A 87 13.97 24.66 10.82
C LEU A 87 12.65 25.35 11.19
N GLY A 88 11.83 24.72 12.05
CA GLY A 88 10.58 25.30 12.53
C GLY A 88 10.79 26.61 13.28
N MET A 89 11.80 26.65 14.16
CA MET A 89 12.19 27.86 14.88
C MET A 89 12.67 28.98 13.95
N THR A 90 13.51 28.65 12.95
CA THR A 90 13.99 29.60 11.94
C THR A 90 12.82 30.17 11.12
N VAL A 91 11.93 29.32 10.62
CA VAL A 91 10.79 29.75 9.78
C VAL A 91 9.86 30.67 10.55
N PHE A 92 9.44 30.31 11.76
CA PHE A 92 8.57 31.17 12.58
C PHE A 92 9.27 32.45 13.02
N GLY A 93 10.56 32.37 13.38
CA GLY A 93 11.36 33.55 13.71
C GLY A 93 11.44 34.55 12.57
N LEU A 94 11.71 34.08 11.34
CA LEU A 94 11.75 34.91 10.14
C LEU A 94 10.38 35.51 9.81
N LEU A 95 9.31 34.71 9.88
CA LEU A 95 7.95 35.18 9.63
C LEU A 95 7.55 36.32 10.58
N ILE A 96 7.86 36.19 11.87
CA ILE A 96 7.50 37.21 12.87
C ILE A 96 8.41 38.42 12.78
N THR A 97 9.71 38.22 12.53
CA THR A 97 10.63 39.33 12.25
C THR A 97 10.15 40.14 11.05
N TRP A 98 9.67 39.45 10.01
CA TRP A 98 9.06 40.08 8.84
C TRP A 98 7.80 40.89 9.20
N THR A 99 6.89 40.33 10.00
CA THR A 99 5.69 41.04 10.47
C THR A 99 6.02 42.29 11.28
N ILE A 100 6.96 42.19 12.24
CA ILE A 100 7.42 43.31 13.05
C ILE A 100 8.05 44.40 12.16
N THR A 101 8.86 43.99 11.18
CA THR A 101 9.48 44.93 10.23
C THR A 101 8.41 45.72 9.45
N HIS A 102 7.35 45.04 9.01
CA HIS A 102 6.25 45.67 8.29
C HIS A 102 5.45 46.65 9.18
N GLU A 103 5.23 46.34 10.47
CA GLU A 103 4.58 47.27 11.41
C GLU A 103 5.46 48.48 11.74
N PHE A 104 6.77 48.28 11.85
CA PHE A 104 7.74 49.34 12.12
C PHE A 104 7.76 50.37 10.97
N ILE A 105 7.74 49.91 9.71
CA ILE A 105 7.68 50.80 8.54
C ILE A 105 6.36 51.60 8.49
N ARG A 106 5.27 51.06 9.04
CA ARG A 106 3.97 51.75 9.13
C ARG A 106 3.88 52.75 10.29
N GLY A 107 4.96 52.98 11.04
CA GLY A 107 5.00 53.91 12.16
C GLY A 107 4.35 53.39 13.44
N GLY A 108 4.09 52.08 13.54
CA GLY A 108 3.60 51.46 14.77
C GLY A 108 4.71 51.33 15.82
N SER A 109 4.40 51.60 17.09
CA SER A 109 5.27 51.27 18.23
C SER A 109 4.97 49.85 18.70
N VAL A 110 5.90 48.92 18.44
CA VAL A 110 5.80 47.55 18.94
C VAL A 110 6.50 47.47 20.29
N ALA A 111 5.82 47.89 21.35
CA ALA A 111 6.24 47.57 22.70
C ALA A 111 6.34 46.03 22.80
N HIS A 112 7.49 45.50 23.27
CA HIS A 112 7.74 44.07 23.47
C HIS A 112 8.05 43.21 22.22
N ALA A 113 8.53 43.81 21.11
CA ALA A 113 9.01 43.09 19.92
C ALA A 113 9.91 41.85 20.17
N PRO A 114 10.92 41.87 21.07
CA PRO A 114 11.74 40.69 21.33
C PRO A 114 10.95 39.54 21.98
N PHE A 115 9.95 39.85 22.81
CA PHE A 115 9.15 38.84 23.50
C PHE A 115 8.27 38.05 22.54
N VAL A 116 7.57 38.75 21.64
CA VAL A 116 6.73 38.12 20.61
C VAL A 116 7.56 37.19 19.73
N THR A 117 8.76 37.61 19.36
CA THR A 117 9.68 36.82 18.53
C THR A 117 10.08 35.51 19.21
N VAL A 118 10.48 35.56 20.49
CA VAL A 118 10.89 34.37 21.25
C VAL A 118 9.71 33.41 21.46
N ASN A 119 8.52 33.94 21.74
CA ASN A 119 7.33 33.11 21.92
C ASN A 119 6.97 32.37 20.62
N SER A 120 7.00 33.07 19.48
CA SER A 120 6.73 32.45 18.19
C SER A 120 7.80 31.46 17.75
N MET A 121 9.07 31.73 18.06
CA MET A 121 10.16 30.75 17.87
C MET A 121 9.91 29.47 18.66
N THR A 122 9.35 29.57 19.87
CA THR A 122 8.98 28.43 20.71
C THR A 122 7.86 27.60 20.07
N VAL A 123 6.84 28.26 19.52
CA VAL A 123 5.78 27.59 18.75
C VAL A 123 6.37 26.88 17.52
N GLY A 124 7.26 27.54 16.79
CA GLY A 124 7.95 26.94 15.65
C GLY A 124 8.79 25.71 16.02
N ALA A 125 9.49 25.76 17.14
CA ALA A 125 10.24 24.62 17.68
C ALA A 125 9.32 23.44 18.04
N PHE A 126 8.18 23.72 18.67
CA PHE A 126 7.18 22.71 19.01
C PHE A 126 6.57 22.05 17.75
N VAL A 127 6.16 22.85 16.77
CA VAL A 127 5.65 22.33 15.48
C VAL A 127 6.73 21.48 14.78
N GLY A 128 7.97 21.95 14.76
CA GLY A 128 9.11 21.22 14.20
C GLY A 128 9.36 19.87 14.88
N LEU A 129 9.21 19.79 16.20
CA LEU A 129 9.29 18.55 16.97
C LEU A 129 8.19 17.57 16.57
N VAL A 130 6.94 18.03 16.52
CA VAL A 130 5.78 17.19 16.17
C VAL A 130 5.91 16.66 14.74
N LEU A 131 6.30 17.50 13.79
CA LEU A 131 6.52 17.10 12.39
C LEU A 131 7.70 16.13 12.25
N GLY A 132 8.82 16.40 12.93
CA GLY A 132 9.97 15.48 12.94
C GLY A 132 9.62 14.11 13.53
N TRP A 133 8.82 14.09 14.59
CA TRP A 133 8.31 12.86 15.19
C TRP A 133 7.37 12.10 14.26
N LEU A 134 6.45 12.81 13.59
CA LEU A 134 5.50 12.20 12.66
C LEU A 134 6.21 11.64 11.42
N ASP A 135 7.21 12.34 10.85
CA ASP A 135 7.99 11.81 9.72
C ASP A 135 8.74 10.53 10.11
N ALA A 136 9.37 10.52 11.29
CA ALA A 136 10.04 9.34 11.81
C ALA A 136 9.05 8.16 11.99
N ARG A 137 7.82 8.46 12.44
CA ARG A 137 6.76 7.46 12.61
C ARG A 137 6.22 6.95 11.27
N ASN A 138 5.95 7.84 10.31
CA ASN A 138 5.44 7.48 8.97
C ASN A 138 6.39 6.58 8.20
N ARG A 139 7.71 6.80 8.29
CA ARG A 139 8.70 5.94 7.63
C ARG A 139 8.65 4.50 8.11
N ARG A 140 8.39 4.27 9.40
CA ARG A 140 8.23 2.90 9.94
C ARG A 140 7.00 2.23 9.34
N TYR A 141 5.90 2.96 9.20
CA TYR A 141 4.69 2.44 8.54
C TYR A 141 4.94 2.12 7.05
N GLU A 142 5.64 2.99 6.31
CA GLU A 142 5.96 2.73 4.91
C GLU A 142 6.79 1.45 4.72
N THR A 143 7.76 1.19 5.59
CA THR A 143 8.57 -0.02 5.47
C THR A 143 7.75 -1.30 5.63
N THR A 144 6.81 -1.31 6.59
CA THR A 144 5.92 -2.45 6.81
C THR A 144 4.96 -2.63 5.64
N LEU A 145 4.34 -1.55 5.16
CA LEU A 145 3.43 -1.58 4.01
C LEU A 145 4.12 -2.06 2.72
N ARG A 146 5.37 -1.65 2.48
CA ARG A 146 6.16 -2.15 1.34
C ARG A 146 6.43 -3.64 1.45
N GLN A 147 6.72 -4.15 2.64
CA GLN A 147 6.92 -5.58 2.86
C GLN A 147 5.63 -6.37 2.63
N GLU A 148 4.49 -5.91 3.13
CA GLU A 148 3.19 -6.54 2.90
C GLU A 148 2.82 -6.53 1.42
N ARG A 149 2.99 -5.39 0.73
CA ARG A 149 2.73 -5.29 -0.71
C ARG A 149 3.59 -6.26 -1.52
N ASN A 150 4.85 -6.43 -1.15
CA ASN A 150 5.75 -7.38 -1.80
C ASN A 150 5.33 -8.84 -1.55
N LYS A 151 4.81 -9.16 -0.36
CA LYS A 151 4.25 -10.49 -0.05
C LYS A 151 3.01 -10.78 -0.91
N PHE A 152 2.09 -9.83 -1.04
CA PHE A 152 0.91 -9.98 -1.89
C PHE A 152 1.26 -10.15 -3.37
N LYS A 153 2.24 -9.39 -3.89
CA LYS A 153 2.71 -9.54 -5.27
C LYS A 153 3.27 -10.93 -5.56
N ARG A 154 4.10 -11.47 -4.66
CA ARG A 154 4.67 -12.82 -4.80
C ARG A 154 3.58 -13.89 -4.84
N GLN A 155 2.56 -13.78 -4.00
CA GLN A 155 1.43 -14.72 -4.01
C GLN A 155 0.63 -14.65 -5.31
N THR A 156 0.51 -13.45 -5.90
CA THR A 156 -0.19 -13.29 -7.18
C THR A 156 0.61 -13.89 -8.33
N GLU A 157 1.93 -13.69 -8.35
CA GLU A 157 2.84 -14.33 -9.33
C GLU A 157 2.80 -15.86 -9.24
N GLU A 158 2.78 -16.42 -8.02
CA GLU A 158 2.64 -17.88 -7.82
C GLU A 158 1.28 -18.40 -8.32
N LEU A 159 0.19 -17.65 -8.11
CA LEU A 159 -1.13 -18.01 -8.61
C LEU A 159 -1.21 -17.95 -10.14
N ASP A 160 -0.60 -16.95 -10.75
CA ASP A 160 -0.54 -16.80 -12.21
C ASP A 160 0.33 -17.89 -12.85
N GLU A 161 1.45 -18.26 -12.21
CA GLU A 161 2.29 -19.39 -12.65
C GLU A 161 1.55 -20.73 -12.51
N PHE A 162 0.88 -20.96 -11.39
CA PHE A 162 0.06 -22.15 -11.19
C PHE A 162 -1.10 -22.21 -12.19
N ALA A 163 -1.80 -21.10 -12.41
CA ALA A 163 -2.87 -21.02 -13.38
C ALA A 163 -2.36 -21.26 -14.81
N ALA A 164 -1.16 -20.76 -15.15
CA ALA A 164 -0.53 -20.99 -16.45
C ALA A 164 -0.16 -22.47 -16.64
N ILE A 165 0.46 -23.12 -15.65
CA ILE A 165 0.83 -24.54 -15.70
C ILE A 165 -0.42 -25.42 -15.80
N VAL A 166 -1.42 -25.21 -14.94
CA VAL A 166 -2.65 -26.00 -14.94
C VAL A 166 -3.44 -25.78 -16.24
N SER A 167 -3.51 -24.55 -16.76
CA SER A 167 -4.21 -24.28 -18.02
C SER A 167 -3.51 -24.92 -19.21
N HIS A 168 -2.18 -24.96 -19.22
CA HIS A 168 -1.41 -25.66 -20.24
C HIS A 168 -1.72 -27.15 -20.25
N ASP A 169 -1.69 -27.77 -19.07
CA ASP A 169 -1.84 -29.21 -18.90
C ASP A 169 -3.28 -29.70 -19.03
N LEU A 170 -4.28 -28.84 -18.80
CA LEU A 170 -5.68 -29.15 -19.08
C LEU A 170 -6.02 -28.93 -20.55
N ARG A 171 -5.44 -27.91 -21.20
CA ARG A 171 -5.77 -27.58 -22.59
C ARG A 171 -5.21 -28.62 -23.56
N ASN A 172 -4.10 -29.27 -23.24
CA ASN A 172 -3.51 -30.32 -24.07
C ASN A 172 -4.42 -31.59 -24.21
N PRO A 173 -4.88 -32.23 -23.11
CA PRO A 173 -5.81 -33.36 -23.19
C PRO A 173 -7.19 -32.96 -23.72
N LEU A 174 -7.67 -31.74 -23.41
CA LEU A 174 -8.92 -31.22 -24.01
C LEU A 174 -8.79 -31.05 -25.53
N ASN A 175 -7.64 -30.58 -26.02
CA ASN A 175 -7.41 -30.49 -27.45
C ASN A 175 -7.42 -31.87 -28.09
N VAL A 176 -6.78 -32.87 -27.46
CA VAL A 176 -6.74 -34.25 -27.98
C VAL A 176 -8.13 -34.90 -27.97
N ALA A 177 -8.91 -34.74 -26.89
CA ALA A 177 -10.28 -35.25 -26.82
C ALA A 177 -11.19 -34.60 -27.87
N THR A 178 -11.07 -33.28 -28.05
CA THR A 178 -11.82 -32.53 -29.06
C THR A 178 -11.41 -32.95 -30.47
N LEU A 179 -10.11 -33.11 -30.73
CA LEU A 179 -9.59 -33.57 -32.01
C LEU A 179 -10.12 -34.97 -32.32
N ASN A 180 -10.07 -35.90 -31.36
CA ASN A 180 -10.52 -37.28 -31.56
C ASN A 180 -12.04 -37.36 -31.84
N SER A 181 -12.84 -36.54 -31.14
CA SER A 181 -14.28 -36.45 -31.42
C SER A 181 -14.59 -35.87 -32.81
N SER A 182 -13.81 -34.89 -33.28
CA SER A 182 -13.94 -34.32 -34.62
C SER A 182 -13.53 -35.30 -35.74
N VAL A 183 -12.46 -36.08 -35.53
CA VAL A 183 -12.00 -37.12 -36.46
C VAL A 183 -13.01 -38.25 -36.56
N ARG A 184 -13.60 -38.66 -35.43
CA ARG A 184 -14.63 -39.71 -35.41
C ARG A 184 -15.93 -39.26 -36.10
N ARG A 185 -16.28 -37.97 -36.04
CA ARG A 185 -17.42 -37.40 -36.79
C ARG A 185 -17.13 -37.28 -38.30
N ARG A 186 -15.89 -37.01 -38.72
CA ARG A 186 -15.54 -36.87 -40.16
C ARG A 186 -15.50 -38.19 -40.93
N ARG A 187 -15.01 -39.29 -40.33
CA ARG A 187 -14.92 -40.61 -40.99
C ARG A 187 -16.23 -41.13 -41.63
N PRO A 188 -17.41 -41.06 -40.98
CA PRO A 188 -18.66 -41.52 -41.60
C PRO A 188 -19.17 -40.58 -42.69
N ALA A 189 -18.90 -39.27 -42.61
CA ALA A 189 -19.32 -38.29 -43.61
C ALA A 189 -18.54 -38.45 -44.93
N GLU A 190 -17.21 -38.61 -44.86
CA GLU A 190 -16.39 -38.87 -46.05
C GLU A 190 -16.69 -40.22 -46.69
N ARG A 191 -16.93 -41.27 -45.88
CA ARG A 191 -17.33 -42.59 -46.40
C ARG A 191 -18.68 -42.54 -47.10
N ARG A 192 -19.65 -41.78 -46.59
CA ARG A 192 -20.94 -41.55 -47.27
C ARG A 192 -20.75 -40.78 -48.57
N LEU A 193 -19.88 -39.77 -48.58
CA LEU A 193 -19.62 -38.97 -49.78
C LEU A 193 -18.91 -39.81 -50.87
N LYS A 194 -17.89 -40.60 -50.51
CA LYS A 194 -17.23 -41.54 -51.42
C LYS A 194 -18.21 -42.58 -51.94
N ARG A 195 -19.03 -43.19 -51.08
CA ARG A 195 -20.05 -44.17 -51.47
C ARG A 195 -21.10 -43.55 -52.40
N SER A 196 -21.55 -42.32 -52.15
CA SER A 196 -22.47 -41.61 -53.04
C SER A 196 -21.85 -41.31 -54.40
N LYS A 197 -20.59 -40.87 -54.46
CA LYS A 197 -19.88 -40.68 -55.74
C LYS A 197 -19.69 -42.00 -56.48
N MET A 198 -19.36 -43.07 -55.77
CA MET A 198 -19.26 -44.42 -56.34
C MET A 198 -20.60 -44.86 -56.94
N LEU A 199 -21.70 -44.71 -56.19
CA LEU A 199 -23.05 -45.03 -56.66
C LEU A 199 -23.53 -44.16 -57.83
N LYS A 200 -23.07 -42.91 -57.94
CA LYS A 200 -23.37 -42.05 -59.09
C LYS A 200 -22.54 -42.39 -60.34
N ASN A 201 -21.37 -43.01 -60.16
CA ASN A 201 -20.51 -43.48 -61.25
C ASN A 201 -20.84 -44.91 -61.69
N LEU A 202 -21.70 -45.64 -60.97
CA LEU A 202 -22.39 -46.79 -61.53
C LEU A 202 -23.47 -46.27 -62.50
N SER A 203 -23.18 -46.43 -63.78
CA SER A 203 -24.05 -46.22 -64.94
C SER A 203 -25.43 -46.93 -64.80
N PRO A 204 -26.47 -46.47 -65.51
CA PRO A 204 -27.87 -46.88 -65.28
C PRO A 204 -28.22 -48.33 -65.67
N GLU A 205 -27.27 -49.09 -66.21
CA GLU A 205 -27.49 -50.35 -66.92
C GLU A 205 -27.96 -51.53 -66.05
N TRP A 206 -27.92 -51.39 -64.72
CA TRP A 206 -28.41 -52.43 -63.79
C TRP A 206 -29.84 -52.21 -63.28
N ARG A 207 -30.58 -51.17 -63.72
CA ARG A 207 -31.96 -50.91 -63.26
C ARG A 207 -33.03 -51.78 -63.95
N GLN A 208 -32.71 -52.49 -65.04
CA GLN A 208 -33.68 -53.25 -65.83
C GLN A 208 -33.69 -54.77 -65.62
N SER A 209 -32.69 -55.35 -64.95
CA SER A 209 -32.56 -56.82 -64.84
C SER A 209 -33.24 -57.46 -63.60
N SER A 210 -33.60 -56.68 -62.57
CA SER A 210 -34.06 -57.22 -61.29
C SER A 210 -35.59 -57.16 -61.05
N ARG A 211 -36.41 -57.13 -62.11
CA ARG A 211 -37.89 -57.24 -61.97
C ARG A 211 -38.45 -58.66 -62.12
N THR A 212 -37.62 -59.67 -62.38
CA THR A 212 -38.10 -61.05 -62.61
C THR A 212 -37.24 -62.10 -61.90
N CYS A 213 -37.27 -62.08 -60.56
CA CYS A 213 -36.99 -63.19 -59.63
C CYS A 213 -37.00 -62.52 -58.25
N TRP A 214 -37.92 -62.76 -57.31
CA TRP A 214 -38.28 -64.05 -56.73
C TRP A 214 -39.70 -63.94 -56.14
N ARG A 215 -40.57 -64.89 -56.50
CA ARG A 215 -41.77 -65.23 -55.75
C ARG A 215 -41.36 -66.34 -54.78
N TRP A 216 -41.31 -66.06 -53.49
CA TRP A 216 -41.29 -67.08 -52.44
C TRP A 216 -42.40 -66.82 -51.42
N PRO A 217 -43.14 -67.87 -51.01
CA PRO A 217 -44.27 -67.77 -50.10
C PRO A 217 -43.79 -67.86 -48.64
N GLY A 218 -44.43 -67.11 -47.74
CA GLY A 218 -44.19 -67.27 -46.31
C GLY A 218 -44.41 -65.98 -45.53
N LYS A 219 -45.65 -65.79 -45.05
CA LYS A 219 -45.95 -64.79 -44.03
C LYS A 219 -45.23 -65.19 -42.73
N VAL A 220 -44.34 -64.33 -42.25
CA VAL A 220 -44.01 -64.28 -40.82
C VAL A 220 -44.02 -62.81 -40.41
N THR A 221 -45.15 -62.36 -39.86
CA THR A 221 -45.29 -61.09 -39.17
C THR A 221 -44.66 -61.22 -37.79
N LEU A 222 -43.42 -60.77 -37.63
CA LEU A 222 -42.83 -60.53 -36.31
C LEU A 222 -43.22 -59.12 -35.87
N SER A 223 -44.25 -59.05 -35.02
CA SER A 223 -44.58 -57.87 -34.21
C SER A 223 -43.50 -57.68 -33.15
N VAL A 224 -42.62 -56.70 -33.32
CA VAL A 224 -41.72 -56.25 -32.26
C VAL A 224 -42.36 -55.06 -31.56
N THR A 225 -42.97 -55.36 -30.42
CA THR A 225 -43.50 -54.42 -29.43
C THR A 225 -42.36 -53.59 -28.84
N SER A 226 -42.52 -52.27 -28.85
CA SER A 226 -41.63 -51.31 -28.20
C SER A 226 -41.80 -51.33 -26.67
N PRO A 227 -40.71 -51.30 -25.86
CA PRO A 227 -40.83 -51.08 -24.42
C PRO A 227 -40.88 -49.58 -24.11
N GLN A 228 -41.96 -49.16 -23.44
CA GLN A 228 -42.13 -47.85 -22.80
C GLN A 228 -41.12 -47.64 -21.65
N PRO A 229 -40.56 -46.42 -21.45
CA PRO A 229 -39.68 -46.12 -20.34
C PRO A 229 -40.46 -45.85 -19.04
N ARG A 230 -40.19 -46.63 -17.99
CA ARG A 230 -40.67 -46.37 -16.63
C ARG A 230 -39.92 -45.19 -16.01
N LEU A 231 -40.63 -44.09 -15.73
CA LEU A 231 -40.22 -43.03 -14.81
C LEU A 231 -40.23 -43.58 -13.37
N ARG A 232 -39.08 -43.58 -12.70
CA ARG A 232 -38.98 -43.73 -11.24
C ARG A 232 -38.91 -42.33 -10.63
N ARG A 233 -39.81 -42.09 -9.69
CA ARG A 233 -39.69 -41.05 -8.65
C ARG A 233 -38.51 -41.37 -7.74
#